data_AF-A0A3B4A5Q3-F1
#
_entry.id   AF-A0A3B4A5Q3-F1
#
_cell.length_a   1.000
_cell.length_b   1.000
_cell.length_c   1.000
_cell.angle_alpha   90.00
_cell.angle_beta   90.00
_cell.angle_gamma   90.00
#
_symmetry.space_group_name_H-M   'P 1'
#
loop_
_entity.id
_entity.type
_entity.pdbx_description
1 polymer ?
#
loop_
_entity_poly.entity_id
_entity_poly.type
_entity_poly.pdbx_seq_one_letter_code
_entity_poly.pdbx_strand_id
1 'polypeptide(L)'
;AEKETPTVLSSSHKTYFLKVMERETWGSKMEYLLAVAGHLVGLGNVWRFPYLCYKNGGGVFLIPYVVFLFTCGIPIFFMETTLGQFTSQGGITCWRKLCPLFQGIGYGSQVVILYSGVYYIIILAWAFLYLFSSFSSKLPWATCQNSWNTVDCFEHGSNQTSVMQLTGGGSSSVVEFWERRILGLSDGIDHIGNVRWELALCLLLAWIVCYFCVWQGVKSTGKVVYFTSTFPYLMLVVLLIRGLTLPGAKEGVIFYLYPDPSRLADPEVWSDAGSQIFFSYGVCMGILCSLGSHNKYNNNCYKDCVYLGLLNSLTSFVAGFAIFSVLGFMAKEQGVPISMVAESGDEEKLFDCMYFIIIFLINVLFEKLSLFCFIIRNM
;
A
#
# COMPACT_ATOMS: atom_id res chain seq x y z
N ALA A 1 -55.78 23.11 21.85
CA ALA A 1 -55.94 22.02 20.88
C ALA A 1 -55.67 22.60 19.50
N GLU A 2 -54.39 22.69 19.15
CA GLU A 2 -53.94 23.19 17.85
C GLU A 2 -53.63 21.95 17.01
N LYS A 3 -54.47 21.68 16.01
CA LYS A 3 -54.28 20.57 15.07
C LYS A 3 -53.18 20.99 14.10
N GLU A 4 -51.99 20.41 14.23
CA GLU A 4 -51.00 20.43 13.16
C GLU A 4 -51.56 19.68 11.94
N THR A 5 -51.77 20.41 10.85
CA THR A 5 -52.09 19.88 9.53
C THR A 5 -50.83 19.25 8.92
N PRO A 6 -50.89 18.02 8.36
CA PRO A 6 -49.74 17.41 7.72
C PRO A 6 -49.42 18.19 6.44
N THR A 7 -48.24 18.80 6.38
CA THR A 7 -47.71 19.48 5.20
C THR A 7 -47.50 18.44 4.10
N VAL A 8 -48.37 18.44 3.09
CA VAL A 8 -48.25 17.56 1.92
C VAL A 8 -47.11 18.08 1.05
N LEU A 9 -45.91 17.48 1.15
CA LEU A 9 -44.81 17.74 0.23
C LEU A 9 -45.24 17.46 -1.22
N SER A 10 -44.99 18.41 -2.14
CA SER A 10 -45.28 18.24 -3.58
C SER A 10 -44.54 17.04 -4.17
N SER A 11 -45.11 16.36 -5.18
CA SER A 11 -44.48 15.16 -5.77
C SER A 11 -43.09 15.44 -6.34
N SER A 12 -42.86 16.65 -6.86
CA SER A 12 -41.54 17.12 -7.28
C SER A 12 -40.57 17.17 -6.09
N HIS A 13 -40.95 17.82 -4.98
CA HIS A 13 -40.09 17.85 -3.78
C HIS A 13 -39.85 16.46 -3.20
N LYS A 14 -40.85 15.56 -3.19
CA LYS A 14 -40.66 14.15 -2.82
C LYS A 14 -39.68 13.43 -3.75
N THR A 15 -39.75 13.68 -5.05
CA THR A 15 -38.85 13.07 -6.05
C THR A 15 -37.42 13.61 -5.89
N TYR A 16 -37.25 14.92 -5.66
CA TYR A 16 -35.96 15.51 -5.34
C TYR A 16 -35.41 15.01 -3.99
N PHE A 17 -36.23 14.91 -2.94
CA PHE A 17 -35.83 14.36 -1.63
C PHE A 17 -35.45 12.87 -1.74
N LEU A 18 -36.22 12.07 -2.46
CA LEU A 18 -35.92 10.65 -2.71
C LEU A 18 -34.63 10.50 -3.52
N LYS A 19 -34.38 11.38 -4.50
CA LYS A 19 -33.14 11.41 -5.28
C LYS A 19 -31.92 11.89 -4.47
N VAL A 20 -32.12 12.68 -3.42
CA VAL A 20 -31.08 13.07 -2.44
C VAL A 20 -30.83 11.96 -1.41
N MET A 21 -31.84 11.13 -1.13
CA MET A 21 -31.72 9.97 -0.23
C MET A 21 -31.06 8.74 -0.88
N GLU A 22 -31.01 8.69 -2.22
CA GLU A 22 -30.40 7.58 -2.95
C GLU A 22 -28.88 7.74 -2.96
N ARG A 23 -28.16 6.76 -2.40
CA ARG A 23 -26.70 6.79 -2.30
C ARG A 23 -26.11 6.86 -3.71
N GLU A 24 -25.15 7.76 -3.92
CA GLU A 24 -24.48 7.88 -5.21
C GLU A 24 -23.86 6.53 -5.61
N THR A 25 -23.92 6.17 -6.89
CA THR A 25 -23.34 4.90 -7.37
C THR A 25 -22.10 5.13 -8.20
N TRP A 26 -21.25 4.11 -8.31
CA TRP A 26 -20.16 4.10 -9.28
C TRP A 26 -20.67 4.37 -10.71
N GLY A 27 -19.92 5.16 -11.50
CA GLY A 27 -20.28 5.49 -12.88
C GLY A 27 -20.15 4.30 -13.83
N SER A 28 -19.24 3.36 -13.52
CA SER A 28 -19.16 2.08 -14.22
C SER A 28 -18.71 0.94 -13.29
N LYS A 29 -18.91 -0.30 -13.76
CA LYS A 29 -18.41 -1.49 -13.07
C LYS A 29 -16.89 -1.49 -12.92
N MET A 30 -16.19 -0.99 -13.93
CA MET A 30 -14.73 -0.92 -13.94
C MET A 30 -14.21 0.07 -12.90
N GLU A 31 -14.89 1.20 -12.69
CA GLU A 31 -14.52 2.18 -11.66
C GLU A 31 -14.51 1.54 -10.27
N TYR A 32 -15.54 0.75 -9.95
CA TYR A 32 -15.59 -0.03 -8.71
C TYR A 32 -14.46 -1.06 -8.62
N LEU A 33 -14.27 -1.87 -9.67
CA LEU A 33 -13.25 -2.93 -9.67
C LEU A 33 -11.84 -2.36 -9.51
N LEU A 34 -11.53 -1.24 -10.18
CA LEU A 34 -10.24 -0.57 -10.06
C LEU A 34 -10.06 0.06 -8.67
N ALA A 35 -11.08 0.75 -8.14
CA ALA A 35 -11.02 1.33 -6.79
C ALA A 35 -10.78 0.27 -5.70
N VAL A 36 -11.37 -0.91 -5.83
CA VAL A 36 -11.07 -2.02 -4.93
C VAL A 36 -9.70 -2.62 -5.23
N ALA A 37 -9.32 -2.78 -6.50
CA ALA A 37 -8.01 -3.32 -6.84
C ALA A 37 -6.85 -2.47 -6.28
N GLY A 38 -6.91 -1.15 -6.37
CA GLY A 38 -5.86 -0.31 -5.78
C GLY A 38 -6.01 -0.07 -4.27
N HIS A 39 -7.16 -0.39 -3.67
CA HIS A 39 -7.22 -0.60 -2.22
C HIS A 39 -6.40 -1.82 -1.78
N LEU A 40 -6.62 -2.96 -2.46
CA LEU A 40 -5.99 -4.25 -2.13
C LEU A 40 -4.49 -4.22 -2.43
N VAL A 41 -4.12 -3.73 -3.62
CA VAL A 41 -2.72 -3.68 -4.06
C VAL A 41 -2.00 -2.48 -3.45
N GLY A 42 -1.19 -2.76 -2.45
CA GLY A 42 -0.42 -1.80 -1.67
C GLY A 42 1.09 -1.94 -1.80
N LEU A 43 1.82 -1.07 -1.10
CA LEU A 43 3.25 -1.21 -0.84
C LEU A 43 3.53 -2.62 -0.27
N GLY A 44 2.71 -3.11 0.67
CA GLY A 44 2.85 -4.45 1.26
C GLY A 44 2.81 -5.62 0.26
N ASN A 45 2.21 -5.47 -0.93
CA ASN A 45 2.26 -6.51 -1.95
C ASN A 45 3.65 -6.60 -2.60
N VAL A 46 4.36 -5.48 -2.68
CA VAL A 46 5.65 -5.37 -3.37
C VAL A 46 6.83 -5.72 -2.47
N TRP A 47 6.84 -5.32 -1.20
CA TRP A 47 7.97 -5.62 -0.31
C TRP A 47 7.63 -6.70 0.73
N ARG A 48 6.51 -6.55 1.45
CA ARG A 48 6.22 -7.37 2.63
C ARG A 48 5.92 -8.81 2.25
N PHE A 49 5.11 -9.04 1.22
CA PHE A 49 4.82 -10.39 0.78
C PHE A 49 6.09 -11.14 0.32
N PRO A 50 6.93 -10.58 -0.58
CA PRO A 50 8.17 -11.23 -0.95
C PRO A 50 9.11 -11.46 0.24
N TYR A 51 9.20 -10.49 1.16
CA TYR A 51 9.98 -10.62 2.40
C TYR A 51 9.50 -11.81 3.25
N LEU A 52 8.19 -11.87 3.55
CA LEU A 52 7.62 -12.97 4.34
C LEU A 52 7.76 -14.30 3.64
N CYS A 53 7.62 -14.33 2.31
CA CYS A 53 7.76 -15.55 1.53
C CYS A 53 9.16 -16.16 1.71
N TYR A 54 10.24 -15.38 1.55
CA TYR A 54 11.58 -15.93 1.74
C TYR A 54 11.86 -16.29 3.21
N LYS A 55 11.51 -15.40 4.16
CA LYS A 55 11.74 -15.60 5.61
C LYS A 55 11.10 -16.91 6.08
N ASN A 56 9.94 -17.25 5.53
CA ASN A 56 9.12 -18.39 5.95
C ASN A 56 9.25 -19.63 5.06
N GLY A 57 10.43 -19.84 4.46
CA GLY A 57 10.76 -21.07 3.73
C GLY A 57 10.53 -20.98 2.22
N GLY A 58 10.58 -19.77 1.66
CA GLY A 58 10.46 -19.53 0.22
C GLY A 58 9.13 -20.02 -0.33
N GLY A 59 9.17 -20.92 -1.31
CA GLY A 59 7.99 -21.40 -2.01
C GLY A 59 6.98 -22.15 -1.13
N VAL A 60 7.40 -22.72 0.01
CA VAL A 60 6.46 -23.44 0.90
C VAL A 60 5.49 -22.51 1.62
N PHE A 61 5.84 -21.24 1.81
CA PHE A 61 4.97 -20.21 2.40
C PHE A 61 3.67 -20.02 1.60
N LEU A 62 3.68 -20.34 0.30
CA LEU A 62 2.50 -20.24 -0.55
C LEU A 62 1.39 -21.20 -0.12
N ILE A 63 1.71 -22.32 0.54
CA ILE A 63 0.72 -23.29 1.02
C ILE A 63 -0.19 -22.67 2.09
N PRO A 64 0.32 -22.24 3.26
CA PRO A 64 -0.52 -21.60 4.27
C PRO A 64 -1.15 -20.31 3.75
N TYR A 65 -0.46 -19.54 2.89
CA TYR A 65 -1.02 -18.34 2.27
C TYR A 65 -2.26 -18.65 1.42
N VAL A 66 -2.23 -19.68 0.56
CA VAL A 66 -3.37 -20.10 -0.26
C VAL A 66 -4.50 -20.69 0.60
N VAL A 67 -4.17 -21.38 1.69
CA VAL A 67 -5.19 -21.84 2.65
C VAL A 67 -5.94 -20.64 3.22
N PHE A 68 -5.23 -19.68 3.83
CA PHE A 68 -5.86 -18.49 4.41
C PHE A 68 -6.59 -17.62 3.38
N LEU A 69 -6.10 -17.57 2.14
CA LEU A 69 -6.76 -16.89 1.03
C LEU A 69 -8.20 -17.40 0.84
N PHE A 70 -8.39 -18.72 0.75
CA PHE A 70 -9.70 -19.31 0.48
C PHE A 70 -10.55 -19.52 1.73
N THR A 71 -9.95 -19.79 2.89
CA THR A 71 -10.69 -20.06 4.13
C THR A 71 -11.08 -18.80 4.89
N CYS A 72 -10.30 -17.72 4.77
CA CYS A 72 -10.51 -16.49 5.54
C CYS A 72 -10.59 -15.24 4.66
N GLY A 73 -9.60 -14.99 3.80
CA GLY A 73 -9.47 -13.76 3.02
C GLY A 73 -10.68 -13.49 2.13
N ILE A 74 -10.95 -14.37 1.15
CA ILE A 74 -12.08 -14.22 0.23
C ILE A 74 -13.43 -14.23 0.98
N PRO A 75 -13.69 -15.14 1.93
CA PRO A 75 -14.94 -15.12 2.70
C PRO A 75 -15.20 -13.81 3.45
N ILE A 76 -14.19 -13.25 4.14
CA ILE A 76 -14.36 -12.00 4.90
C ILE A 76 -14.52 -10.81 3.94
N PHE A 77 -13.73 -10.76 2.87
CA PHE A 77 -13.87 -9.74 1.83
C PHE A 77 -15.28 -9.76 1.21
N PHE A 78 -15.79 -10.95 0.87
CA PHE A 78 -17.14 -11.11 0.35
C PHE A 78 -18.20 -10.67 1.36
N MET A 79 -18.03 -11.03 2.63
CA MET A 79 -18.93 -10.62 3.71
C MET A 79 -19.01 -9.08 3.82
N GLU A 80 -17.87 -8.39 3.92
CA GLU A 80 -17.86 -6.92 4.06
C GLU A 80 -18.44 -6.21 2.82
N THR A 81 -18.09 -6.69 1.63
CA THR A 81 -18.59 -6.12 0.37
C THR A 81 -20.10 -6.29 0.25
N THR A 82 -20.61 -7.48 0.57
CA THR A 82 -22.05 -7.79 0.54
C THR A 82 -22.79 -6.97 1.58
N LEU A 83 -22.24 -6.85 2.78
CA LEU A 83 -22.80 -6.06 3.87
C LEU A 83 -22.94 -4.57 3.46
N GLY A 84 -21.93 -4.01 2.81
CA GLY A 84 -21.99 -2.69 2.21
C GLY A 84 -23.04 -2.56 1.10
N GLN A 85 -22.99 -3.45 0.10
CA GLN A 85 -23.88 -3.43 -1.05
C GLN A 85 -25.35 -3.62 -0.66
N PHE A 86 -25.64 -4.51 0.30
CA PHE A 86 -26.99 -4.82 0.75
C PHE A 86 -27.62 -3.67 1.56
N THR A 87 -26.85 -3.04 2.44
CA THR A 87 -27.37 -1.95 3.29
C THR A 87 -27.36 -0.59 2.61
N SER A 88 -26.50 -0.42 1.59
CA SER A 88 -26.17 0.87 0.96
C SER A 88 -25.77 1.93 1.99
N GLN A 89 -24.99 1.53 3.00
CA GLN A 89 -24.52 2.39 4.09
C GLN A 89 -23.01 2.25 4.31
N GLY A 90 -22.40 3.26 4.93
CA GLY A 90 -21.00 3.22 5.36
C GLY A 90 -20.79 2.26 6.55
N GLY A 91 -19.53 2.02 6.92
CA GLY A 91 -19.14 1.01 7.90
C GLY A 91 -19.86 1.09 9.25
N ILE A 92 -20.04 2.29 9.82
CA ILE A 92 -20.74 2.47 11.11
C ILE A 92 -22.24 2.18 11.00
N THR A 93 -22.91 2.85 10.05
CA THR A 93 -24.38 2.75 9.92
C THR A 93 -24.81 1.35 9.46
N CYS A 94 -23.93 0.64 8.76
CA CYS A 94 -24.16 -0.74 8.37
C CYS A 94 -24.34 -1.66 9.59
N TRP A 95 -23.42 -1.61 10.56
CA TRP A 95 -23.55 -2.36 11.81
C TRP A 95 -24.79 -1.96 12.60
N ARG A 96 -25.13 -0.66 12.64
CA ARG A 96 -26.37 -0.19 13.30
C ARG A 96 -27.64 -0.79 12.69
N LYS A 97 -27.71 -0.97 11.36
CA LYS A 97 -28.87 -1.60 10.70
C LYS A 97 -28.94 -3.11 10.93
N LEU A 98 -27.79 -3.78 11.04
CA LEU A 98 -27.72 -5.24 11.20
C LEU A 98 -27.91 -5.65 12.66
N CYS A 99 -27.08 -5.12 13.56
CA CYS A 99 -27.10 -5.38 14.99
C CYS A 99 -26.57 -4.15 15.75
N PRO A 100 -27.45 -3.31 16.31
CA PRO A 100 -27.06 -2.10 17.04
C PRO A 100 -26.06 -2.34 18.18
N LEU A 101 -26.09 -3.52 18.82
CA LEU A 101 -25.14 -3.89 19.87
C LEU A 101 -23.69 -3.87 19.38
N PHE A 102 -23.46 -4.22 18.11
CA PHE A 102 -22.13 -4.26 17.49
C PHE A 102 -21.77 -2.96 16.75
N GLN A 103 -22.52 -1.88 16.93
CA GLN A 103 -22.20 -0.57 16.33
C GLN A 103 -20.80 -0.08 16.71
N GLY A 104 -20.29 -0.48 17.89
CA GLY A 104 -18.92 -0.19 18.33
C GLY A 104 -17.83 -0.69 17.39
N ILE A 105 -18.07 -1.78 16.65
CA ILE A 105 -17.12 -2.31 15.65
C ILE A 105 -16.85 -1.26 14.57
N GLY A 106 -17.89 -0.57 14.09
CA GLY A 106 -17.76 0.47 13.09
C GLY A 106 -16.95 1.68 13.59
N TYR A 107 -17.16 2.10 14.84
CA TYR A 107 -16.37 3.19 15.43
C TYR A 107 -14.91 2.79 15.64
N GLY A 108 -14.66 1.57 16.14
CA GLY A 108 -13.31 1.04 16.28
C GLY A 108 -12.57 0.97 14.95
N SER A 109 -13.24 0.52 13.88
CA SER A 109 -12.66 0.46 12.55
C SER A 109 -12.29 1.86 12.01
N GLN A 110 -13.08 2.89 12.31
CA GLN A 110 -12.74 4.28 11.95
C GLN A 110 -11.49 4.79 12.68
N VAL A 111 -11.32 4.45 13.96
CA VAL A 111 -10.11 4.84 14.71
C VAL A 111 -8.86 4.19 14.10
N VAL A 112 -8.94 2.92 13.73
CA VAL A 112 -7.84 2.21 13.04
C VAL A 112 -7.53 2.86 11.69
N ILE A 113 -8.56 3.21 10.92
CA ILE A 113 -8.42 3.94 9.66
C ILE A 113 -7.73 5.28 9.90
N LEU A 114 -8.16 6.07 10.90
CA LEU A 114 -7.60 7.38 11.25
C LEU A 114 -6.09 7.30 11.52
N TYR A 115 -5.67 6.40 12.40
CA TYR A 115 -4.24 6.19 12.68
C TYR A 115 -3.48 5.75 11.43
N SER A 116 -4.08 4.89 10.61
CA SER A 116 -3.49 4.47 9.34
C SER A 116 -3.27 5.65 8.40
N GLY A 117 -4.25 6.54 8.25
CA GLY A 117 -4.15 7.73 7.42
C GLY A 117 -3.02 8.66 7.84
N VAL A 118 -2.76 8.81 9.15
CA VAL A 118 -1.73 9.71 9.70
C VAL A 118 -0.31 9.28 9.31
N TYR A 119 0.02 7.99 9.31
CA TYR A 119 1.36 7.56 8.89
C TYR A 119 1.47 7.32 7.38
N TYR A 120 0.41 6.84 6.71
CA TYR A 120 0.47 6.59 5.27
C TYR A 120 0.66 7.87 4.45
N ILE A 121 0.06 8.99 4.84
CA ILE A 121 0.30 10.29 4.18
C ILE A 121 1.78 10.70 4.22
N ILE A 122 2.51 10.36 5.30
CA ILE A 122 3.92 10.72 5.44
C ILE A 122 4.77 9.98 4.40
N ILE A 123 4.46 8.70 4.13
CA ILE A 123 5.15 7.93 3.10
C ILE A 123 4.93 8.56 1.72
N LEU A 124 3.74 9.11 1.44
CA LEU A 124 3.48 9.84 0.21
C LEU A 124 4.30 11.14 0.12
N ALA A 125 4.50 11.83 1.25
CA ALA A 125 5.37 13.01 1.31
C ALA A 125 6.83 12.67 1.03
N TRP A 126 7.35 11.57 1.57
CA TRP A 126 8.69 11.06 1.22
C TRP A 126 8.81 10.77 -0.27
N ALA A 127 7.80 10.12 -0.85
CA ALA A 127 7.77 9.79 -2.26
C ALA A 127 7.80 11.05 -3.15
N PHE A 128 7.05 12.10 -2.82
CA PHE A 128 7.12 13.38 -3.52
C PHE A 128 8.51 14.04 -3.40
N LEU A 129 9.09 14.06 -2.21
CA LEU A 129 10.40 14.67 -2.00
C LEU A 129 11.48 13.97 -2.84
N TYR A 130 11.45 12.64 -2.87
CA TYR A 130 12.35 11.88 -3.72
C TYR A 130 12.09 12.08 -5.22
N LEU A 131 10.81 12.16 -5.64
CA LEU A 131 10.46 12.47 -7.03
C LEU A 131 11.06 13.81 -7.45
N PHE A 132 10.90 14.87 -6.65
CA PHE A 132 11.49 16.18 -6.95
C PHE A 132 13.01 16.15 -6.94
N SER A 133 13.61 15.39 -6.02
CA SER A 133 15.06 15.19 -5.96
C SER A 133 15.62 14.42 -7.18
N SER A 134 14.77 13.65 -7.88
CA SER A 134 15.16 12.89 -9.08
C SER A 134 15.26 13.74 -10.35
N PHE A 135 14.77 14.99 -10.34
CA PHE A 135 14.86 15.91 -11.49
C PHE A 135 16.23 16.58 -11.66
N SER A 136 17.24 16.09 -10.93
CA SER A 136 18.63 16.50 -11.08
C SER A 136 19.37 15.64 -12.11
N SER A 137 20.33 16.22 -12.82
CA SER A 137 21.17 15.50 -13.81
C SER A 137 22.04 14.43 -13.17
N LYS A 138 22.49 14.66 -11.94
CA LYS A 138 23.12 13.66 -11.07
C LYS A 138 22.20 13.41 -9.89
N LEU A 139 21.90 12.14 -9.63
CA LEU A 139 21.04 11.75 -8.53
C LEU A 139 21.73 12.09 -7.19
N PRO A 140 21.05 12.75 -6.24
CA PRO A 140 21.66 13.18 -4.98
C PRO A 140 22.23 12.04 -4.11
N TRP A 141 21.65 10.84 -4.22
CA TRP A 141 22.07 9.64 -3.50
C TRP A 141 23.14 8.82 -4.25
N ALA A 142 23.56 9.23 -5.45
CA ALA A 142 24.55 8.48 -6.23
C ALA A 142 26.00 8.76 -5.82
N THR A 143 26.26 9.85 -5.07
CA THR A 143 27.61 10.26 -4.68
C THR A 143 27.68 10.64 -3.21
N CYS A 144 28.87 10.56 -2.60
CA CYS A 144 29.15 11.02 -1.23
C CYS A 144 29.56 12.50 -1.16
N GLN A 145 29.55 13.24 -2.28
CA GLN A 145 29.99 14.63 -2.36
C GLN A 145 28.89 15.65 -2.02
N ASN A 146 28.09 15.39 -0.98
CA ASN A 146 27.02 16.30 -0.55
C ASN A 146 27.24 16.83 0.86
N SER A 147 26.54 17.92 1.21
CA SER A 147 26.65 18.59 2.51
C SER A 147 26.15 17.77 3.71
N TRP A 148 25.37 16.71 3.47
CA TRP A 148 24.83 15.83 4.50
C TRP A 148 25.66 14.56 4.71
N ASN A 149 26.66 14.31 3.86
CA ASN A 149 27.45 13.09 3.93
C ASN A 149 28.53 13.17 5.01
N THR A 150 28.85 12.03 5.63
CA THR A 150 29.97 11.93 6.57
C THR A 150 31.27 11.53 5.87
N VAL A 151 32.38 11.57 6.62
CA VAL A 151 33.70 11.14 6.14
C VAL A 151 33.72 9.64 5.84
N ASP A 152 32.87 8.86 6.51
CA ASP A 152 32.80 7.40 6.39
C ASP A 152 31.81 6.94 5.30
N CYS A 153 31.28 7.89 4.50
CA CYS A 153 30.39 7.60 3.37
C CYS A 153 31.12 6.87 2.25
N PHE A 154 30.51 5.83 1.69
CA PHE A 154 31.03 5.12 0.51
C PHE A 154 30.04 5.06 -0.66
N GLU A 155 30.59 5.07 -1.88
CA GLU A 155 29.85 4.93 -3.14
C GLU A 155 29.95 3.49 -3.67
N HIS A 156 28.81 2.92 -4.10
CA HIS A 156 28.76 1.60 -4.72
C HIS A 156 29.49 1.58 -6.07
N GLY A 157 30.42 0.64 -6.24
CA GLY A 157 31.19 0.47 -7.48
C GLY A 157 32.55 1.17 -7.51
N SER A 158 32.96 1.85 -6.44
CA SER A 158 34.36 2.27 -6.28
C SER A 158 35.21 1.05 -5.89
N ASN A 159 36.39 0.88 -6.51
CA ASN A 159 37.39 -0.14 -6.18
C ASN A 159 38.05 0.13 -4.81
N GLN A 160 37.25 0.33 -3.77
CA GLN A 160 37.70 0.57 -2.40
C GLN A 160 37.30 -0.60 -1.50
N THR A 161 37.68 -1.80 -1.94
CA THR A 161 37.73 -3.00 -1.10
C THR A 161 38.73 -2.87 0.06
N SER A 162 39.53 -1.79 0.11
CA SER A 162 40.73 -1.70 0.95
C SER A 162 40.64 -0.79 2.17
N VAL A 163 39.55 -0.05 2.42
CA VAL A 163 39.43 0.81 3.64
C VAL A 163 38.31 0.37 4.58
N MET A 164 37.17 -0.12 4.06
CA MET A 164 36.02 -0.48 4.90
C MET A 164 36.13 -1.81 5.66
N GLN A 165 37.01 -2.73 5.28
CA GLN A 165 37.21 -3.97 6.06
C GLN A 165 37.90 -3.72 7.41
N LEU A 166 38.49 -2.53 7.63
CA LEU A 166 39.24 -2.19 8.85
C LEU A 166 38.43 -1.40 9.89
N THR A 167 37.34 -0.76 9.50
CA THR A 167 36.50 0.05 10.39
C THR A 167 35.03 -0.26 10.10
N GLY A 168 34.44 -1.19 10.85
CA GLY A 168 33.05 -1.63 10.67
C GLY A 168 32.00 -0.56 11.01
N GLY A 169 32.00 0.57 10.31
CA GLY A 169 31.14 1.72 10.62
C GLY A 169 30.80 2.67 9.47
N GLY A 170 31.18 2.40 8.21
CA GLY A 170 30.80 3.24 7.07
C GLY A 170 29.40 2.94 6.53
N SER A 171 28.68 3.96 6.09
CA SER A 171 27.32 3.88 5.50
C SER A 171 27.34 4.29 4.02
N SER A 172 26.43 3.72 3.22
CA SER A 172 26.38 4.03 1.78
C SER A 172 25.81 5.43 1.54
N SER A 173 26.16 6.03 0.40
CA SER A 173 25.59 7.33 -0.02
C SER A 173 24.07 7.37 -0.01
N VAL A 174 23.41 6.22 -0.26
CA VAL A 174 21.95 6.07 -0.28
C VAL A 174 21.37 6.07 1.13
N VAL A 175 21.98 5.31 2.05
CA VAL A 175 21.56 5.28 3.46
C VAL A 175 21.73 6.66 4.08
N GLU A 176 22.86 7.33 3.86
CA GLU A 176 23.07 8.68 4.40
C GLU A 176 22.10 9.71 3.79
N PHE A 177 21.76 9.57 2.51
CA PHE A 177 20.74 10.42 1.90
C PHE A 177 19.37 10.24 2.59
N TRP A 178 18.96 9.01 2.84
CA TRP A 178 17.70 8.73 3.52
C TRP A 178 17.72 9.23 4.99
N GLU A 179 18.66 8.77 5.79
CA GLU A 179 18.69 9.04 7.24
C GLU A 179 18.97 10.51 7.56
N ARG A 180 19.95 11.13 6.87
CA ARG A 180 20.44 12.47 7.23
C ARG A 180 19.76 13.57 6.42
N ARG A 181 19.50 13.34 5.13
CA ARG A 181 18.95 14.37 4.23
C ARG A 181 17.43 14.34 4.13
N ILE A 182 16.81 13.17 4.01
CA ILE A 182 15.36 13.05 3.91
C ILE A 182 14.74 13.12 5.31
N LEU A 183 15.03 12.13 6.16
CA LEU A 183 14.46 12.05 7.51
C LEU A 183 15.06 13.11 8.44
N GLY A 184 16.38 13.22 8.45
CA GLY A 184 17.08 14.01 9.48
C GLY A 184 16.87 13.38 10.85
N LEU A 185 17.19 12.09 10.98
CA LEU A 185 16.99 11.32 12.20
C LEU A 185 17.62 12.02 13.41
N SER A 186 16.85 12.08 14.50
CA SER A 186 17.28 12.59 15.78
C SER A 186 17.75 11.46 16.70
N ASP A 187 18.33 11.82 17.85
CA ASP A 187 18.88 10.86 18.81
C ASP A 187 17.82 9.93 19.45
N GLY A 188 16.54 10.29 19.34
CA GLY A 188 15.43 9.47 19.86
C GLY A 188 14.08 10.18 19.88
N ILE A 189 13.03 9.44 20.26
CA ILE A 189 11.65 9.95 20.31
C ILE A 189 11.46 11.10 21.32
N ASP A 190 12.28 11.15 22.37
CA ASP A 190 12.26 12.22 23.37
C ASP A 190 12.80 13.55 22.80
N HIS A 191 13.55 13.47 21.70
CA HIS A 191 14.20 14.60 21.04
C HIS A 191 13.83 14.64 19.56
N ILE A 192 12.57 14.96 19.25
CA ILE A 192 12.02 14.95 17.87
C ILE A 192 12.73 15.95 16.94
N GLY A 193 13.43 16.95 17.48
CA GLY A 193 14.15 17.94 16.70
C GLY A 193 13.23 18.96 16.03
N ASN A 194 13.67 19.49 14.87
CA ASN A 194 12.96 20.52 14.13
C ASN A 194 12.17 19.95 12.95
N VAL A 195 11.06 20.59 12.60
CA VAL A 195 10.26 20.21 11.42
C VAL A 195 11.07 20.45 10.14
N ARG A 196 11.21 19.40 9.32
CA ARG A 196 11.83 19.46 8.00
C ARG A 196 10.88 20.16 7.02
N TRP A 197 11.12 21.45 6.74
CA TRP A 197 10.20 22.29 5.95
C TRP A 197 9.88 21.74 4.55
N GLU A 198 10.86 21.15 3.86
CA GLU A 198 10.63 20.53 2.54
C GLU A 198 9.65 19.34 2.61
N LEU A 199 9.76 18.52 3.65
CA LEU A 199 8.80 17.44 3.92
C LEU A 199 7.44 17.99 4.31
N ALA A 200 7.38 19.06 5.10
CA ALA A 200 6.12 19.71 5.44
C ALA A 200 5.39 20.26 4.20
N LEU A 201 6.13 20.81 3.22
CA LEU A 201 5.56 21.24 1.93
C LEU A 201 5.09 20.05 1.08
N CYS A 202 5.87 18.96 1.02
CA CYS A 202 5.46 17.74 0.32
C CYS A 202 4.23 17.09 0.97
N LEU A 203 4.12 17.16 2.30
CA LEU A 203 2.97 16.70 3.07
C LEU A 203 1.73 17.55 2.78
N LEU A 204 1.88 18.88 2.73
CA LEU A 204 0.80 19.79 2.32
C LEU A 204 0.33 19.48 0.90
N LEU A 205 1.26 19.31 -0.04
CA LEU A 205 0.95 18.91 -1.40
C LEU A 205 0.15 17.59 -1.42
N ALA A 206 0.63 16.57 -0.70
CA ALA A 206 -0.05 15.27 -0.63
C ALA A 206 -1.50 15.38 -0.16
N TRP A 207 -1.78 16.19 0.86
CA TRP A 207 -3.16 16.46 1.31
C TRP A 207 -4.00 17.16 0.26
N ILE A 208 -3.44 18.18 -0.42
CA ILE A 208 -4.12 18.90 -1.49
C ILE A 208 -4.52 17.94 -2.62
N VAL A 209 -3.59 17.11 -3.09
CA VAL A 209 -3.90 16.17 -4.18
C VAL A 209 -4.95 15.14 -3.72
N CYS A 210 -4.80 14.55 -2.52
CA CYS A 210 -5.77 13.58 -2.01
C CYS A 210 -7.18 14.17 -1.86
N TYR A 211 -7.27 15.43 -1.44
CA TYR A 211 -8.55 16.13 -1.32
C TYR A 211 -9.25 16.25 -2.68
N PHE A 212 -8.55 16.64 -3.74
CA PHE A 212 -9.16 16.74 -5.08
C PHE A 212 -9.62 15.39 -5.64
N CYS A 213 -8.93 14.30 -5.29
CA CYS A 213 -9.34 12.94 -5.68
C CYS A 213 -10.66 12.48 -5.09
N VAL A 214 -11.06 13.09 -3.98
CA VAL A 214 -12.29 12.72 -3.26
C VAL A 214 -13.33 13.83 -3.24
N TRP A 215 -13.01 15.01 -3.79
CA TRP A 215 -13.87 16.20 -3.72
C TRP A 215 -15.28 15.96 -4.28
N GLN A 216 -15.47 15.04 -5.23
CA GLN A 216 -16.80 14.69 -5.73
C GLN A 216 -17.23 13.27 -5.36
N GLY A 217 -16.71 12.73 -4.26
CA GLY A 217 -17.00 11.36 -3.84
C GLY A 217 -16.60 10.35 -4.92
N VAL A 218 -17.45 9.33 -5.13
CA VAL A 218 -17.19 8.22 -6.06
C VAL A 218 -17.03 8.68 -7.51
N LYS A 219 -17.54 9.86 -7.87
CA LYS A 219 -17.43 10.39 -9.23
C LYS A 219 -16.01 10.87 -9.54
N SER A 220 -15.34 11.55 -8.61
CA SER A 220 -13.93 11.94 -8.78
C SER A 220 -13.03 10.72 -8.61
N THR A 221 -13.24 9.97 -7.52
CA THR A 221 -12.43 8.79 -7.19
C THR A 221 -12.47 7.76 -8.32
N GLY A 222 -13.66 7.46 -8.86
CA GLY A 222 -13.82 6.54 -9.99
C GLY A 222 -13.05 6.93 -11.25
N LYS A 223 -12.80 8.23 -11.49
CA LYS A 223 -11.97 8.68 -12.63
C LYS A 223 -10.48 8.60 -12.33
N VAL A 224 -10.08 8.98 -11.12
CA VAL A 224 -8.68 8.95 -10.69
C VAL A 224 -8.12 7.52 -10.68
N VAL A 225 -8.92 6.54 -10.23
CA VAL A 225 -8.49 5.12 -10.13
C VAL A 225 -8.11 4.48 -11.47
N TYR A 226 -8.61 5.00 -12.60
CA TYR A 226 -8.14 4.53 -13.91
C TYR A 226 -6.64 4.69 -14.09
N PHE A 227 -6.06 5.76 -13.55
CA PHE A 227 -4.61 5.95 -13.57
C PHE A 227 -3.95 5.28 -12.37
N THR A 228 -4.44 5.57 -11.16
CA THR A 228 -3.74 5.19 -9.92
C THR A 228 -3.70 3.69 -9.70
N SER A 229 -4.73 2.94 -10.12
CA SER A 229 -4.76 1.49 -9.96
C SER A 229 -4.06 0.76 -11.10
N THR A 230 -3.99 1.33 -12.32
CA THR A 230 -3.42 0.63 -13.49
C THR A 230 -1.94 0.92 -13.70
N PHE A 231 -1.50 2.14 -13.42
CA PHE A 231 -0.10 2.55 -13.58
C PHE A 231 0.88 1.69 -12.75
N PRO A 232 0.57 1.31 -11.50
CA PRO A 232 1.41 0.37 -10.73
C PRO A 232 1.68 -0.95 -11.45
N TYR A 233 0.71 -1.50 -12.19
CA TYR A 233 0.91 -2.73 -12.97
C TYR A 233 1.85 -2.52 -14.15
N LEU A 234 1.74 -1.37 -14.84
CA LEU A 234 2.67 -1.03 -15.92
C LEU A 234 4.11 -0.95 -15.38
N MET A 235 4.31 -0.27 -14.25
CA MET A 235 5.63 -0.18 -13.62
C MET A 235 6.13 -1.55 -13.16
N LEU A 236 5.26 -2.37 -12.59
CA LEU A 236 5.61 -3.73 -12.16
C LEU A 236 6.08 -4.58 -13.35
N VAL A 237 5.43 -4.49 -14.51
CA VAL A 237 5.85 -5.20 -15.73
C VAL A 237 7.21 -4.71 -16.21
N VAL A 238 7.43 -3.39 -16.25
CA VAL A 238 8.72 -2.81 -16.64
C VAL A 238 9.84 -3.26 -15.69
N LEU A 239 9.59 -3.21 -14.38
CA LEU A 239 10.52 -3.67 -13.36
C LEU A 239 10.81 -5.16 -13.46
N LEU A 240 9.79 -5.98 -13.72
CA LEU A 240 9.94 -7.41 -13.88
C LEU A 240 10.82 -7.74 -15.09
N ILE A 241 10.54 -7.15 -16.25
CA ILE A 241 11.33 -7.36 -17.46
C ILE A 241 12.77 -6.89 -17.21
N ARG A 242 12.96 -5.68 -16.66
CA ARG A 242 14.29 -5.15 -16.39
C ARG A 242 15.05 -6.03 -15.39
N GLY A 243 14.43 -6.35 -14.26
CA GLY A 243 15.00 -7.16 -13.20
C GLY A 243 15.45 -8.53 -13.69
N LEU A 244 14.61 -9.24 -14.44
CA LEU A 244 14.93 -10.57 -14.99
C LEU A 244 16.03 -10.54 -16.07
N THR A 245 16.28 -9.39 -16.71
CA THR A 245 17.38 -9.23 -17.68
C THR A 245 18.74 -8.90 -17.03
N LEU A 246 18.77 -8.62 -15.72
CA LEU A 246 20.02 -8.27 -15.02
C LEU A 246 20.85 -9.52 -14.69
N PRO A 247 22.19 -9.42 -14.70
CA PRO A 247 23.05 -10.52 -14.27
C PRO A 247 22.85 -10.79 -12.78
N GLY A 248 22.71 -12.06 -12.36
CA GLY A 248 22.47 -12.38 -10.94
C GLY A 248 20.98 -12.49 -10.57
N ALA A 249 20.07 -12.18 -11.50
CA ALA A 249 18.63 -12.29 -11.26
C ALA A 249 18.16 -13.71 -10.94
N LYS A 250 18.81 -14.72 -11.53
CA LYS A 250 18.47 -16.14 -11.32
C LYS A 250 18.67 -16.54 -9.86
N GLU A 251 19.79 -16.13 -9.27
CA GLU A 251 20.14 -16.41 -7.88
C GLU A 251 19.12 -15.78 -6.93
N GLY A 252 18.70 -14.54 -7.24
CA GLY A 252 17.62 -13.86 -6.53
C GLY A 252 16.29 -14.61 -6.57
N VAL A 253 15.86 -15.03 -7.76
CA VAL A 253 14.60 -15.79 -7.93
C VAL A 253 14.66 -17.16 -7.25
N ILE A 254 15.82 -17.83 -7.28
CA ILE A 254 16.03 -19.07 -6.51
C ILE A 254 15.88 -18.76 -5.03
N PHE A 255 16.53 -17.72 -4.50
CA PHE A 255 16.44 -17.35 -3.10
C PHE A 255 14.99 -17.03 -2.66
N TYR A 256 14.19 -16.42 -3.54
CA TYR A 256 12.78 -16.15 -3.29
C TYR A 256 11.93 -17.42 -3.10
N LEU A 257 12.14 -18.44 -3.93
CA LEU A 257 11.24 -19.60 -4.02
C LEU A 257 11.84 -20.91 -3.51
N TYR A 258 13.09 -20.92 -3.08
CA TYR A 258 13.76 -22.13 -2.61
C TYR A 258 12.95 -22.75 -1.47
N PRO A 259 12.38 -23.96 -1.65
CA PRO A 259 11.44 -24.52 -0.69
C PRO A 259 12.19 -25.12 0.49
N ASP A 260 11.86 -24.68 1.70
CA ASP A 260 12.27 -25.34 2.95
C ASP A 260 11.03 -25.92 3.68
N PRO A 261 10.70 -27.20 3.46
CA PRO A 261 9.52 -27.83 4.06
C PRO A 261 9.55 -27.87 5.59
N SER A 262 10.72 -27.76 6.22
CA SER A 262 10.83 -27.79 7.68
C SER A 262 10.12 -26.60 8.33
N ARG A 263 10.04 -25.46 7.62
CA ARG A 263 9.35 -24.24 8.08
C ARG A 263 7.84 -24.41 8.23
N LEU A 264 7.20 -25.38 7.55
CA LEU A 264 5.75 -25.60 7.68
C LEU A 264 5.33 -26.10 9.07
N ALA A 265 6.26 -26.69 9.83
CA ALA A 265 6.01 -27.12 11.21
C ALA A 265 6.00 -25.96 12.20
N ASP A 266 6.50 -24.78 11.81
CA ASP A 266 6.56 -23.59 12.63
C ASP A 266 5.21 -22.82 12.59
N PRO A 267 4.52 -22.65 13.74
CA PRO A 267 3.28 -21.87 13.79
C PRO A 267 3.44 -20.41 13.36
N GLU A 268 4.64 -19.81 13.49
CA GLU A 268 4.89 -18.43 13.06
C GLU A 268 4.64 -18.27 11.55
N VAL A 269 4.98 -19.28 10.75
CA VAL A 269 4.76 -19.28 9.29
C VAL A 269 3.28 -19.17 8.94
N TRP A 270 2.42 -19.85 9.69
CA TRP A 270 0.97 -19.78 9.52
C TRP A 270 0.40 -18.45 10.00
N SER A 271 0.89 -17.95 11.14
CA SER A 271 0.53 -16.63 11.66
C SER A 271 0.88 -15.51 10.69
N ASP A 272 2.07 -15.55 10.11
CA ASP A 272 2.55 -14.58 9.12
C ASP A 272 1.73 -14.66 7.81
N ALA A 273 1.41 -15.86 7.34
CA ALA A 273 0.56 -16.06 6.16
C ALA A 273 -0.85 -15.48 6.36
N GLY A 274 -1.48 -15.77 7.49
CA GLY A 274 -2.77 -15.20 7.87
C GLY A 274 -2.69 -13.67 7.97
N SER A 275 -1.74 -13.16 8.75
CA SER A 275 -1.53 -11.71 8.93
C SER A 275 -1.29 -10.98 7.61
N GLN A 276 -0.59 -11.61 6.66
CA GLN A 276 -0.38 -11.03 5.33
C GLN A 276 -1.66 -10.97 4.51
N ILE A 277 -2.51 -12.00 4.52
CA ILE A 277 -3.81 -11.97 3.81
C ILE A 277 -4.71 -10.87 4.37
N PHE A 278 -4.88 -10.81 5.69
CA PHE A 278 -5.76 -9.83 6.33
C PHE A 278 -5.28 -8.39 6.09
N PHE A 279 -3.97 -8.15 6.25
CA PHE A 279 -3.37 -6.85 6.00
C PHE A 279 -3.45 -6.45 4.52
N SER A 280 -3.17 -7.38 3.60
CA SER A 280 -3.20 -7.09 2.17
C SER A 280 -4.60 -6.73 1.70
N TYR A 281 -5.64 -7.39 2.22
CA TYR A 281 -7.01 -7.07 1.82
C TYR A 281 -7.60 -5.85 2.53
N GLY A 282 -7.02 -5.41 3.66
CA GLY A 282 -7.60 -4.33 4.46
C GLY A 282 -8.97 -4.69 5.04
N VAL A 283 -9.23 -5.98 5.27
CA VAL A 283 -10.50 -6.45 5.86
C VAL A 283 -10.67 -5.94 7.28
N CYS A 284 -11.92 -5.87 7.74
CA CYS A 284 -12.30 -5.42 9.08
C CYS A 284 -12.03 -3.93 9.35
N MET A 285 -11.60 -3.17 8.34
CA MET A 285 -11.44 -1.71 8.44
C MET A 285 -12.74 -0.98 8.06
N GLY A 286 -13.64 -1.62 7.30
CA GLY A 286 -14.89 -1.01 6.81
C GLY A 286 -14.74 -0.25 5.48
N ILE A 287 -13.54 -0.26 4.88
CA ILE A 287 -13.27 0.30 3.55
C ILE A 287 -14.08 -0.45 2.49
N LEU A 288 -14.01 -1.78 2.51
CA LEU A 288 -14.72 -2.66 1.56
C LEU A 288 -16.24 -2.52 1.68
N CYS A 289 -16.76 -2.35 2.91
CA CYS A 289 -18.16 -2.02 3.15
C CYS A 289 -18.54 -0.67 2.52
N SER A 290 -17.71 0.36 2.72
CA SER A 290 -17.94 1.68 2.12
C SER A 290 -17.94 1.62 0.59
N LEU A 291 -16.94 0.99 -0.03
CA LEU A 291 -16.87 0.87 -1.49
C LEU A 291 -18.03 0.03 -2.06
N GLY A 292 -18.38 -1.07 -1.39
CA GLY A 292 -19.50 -1.93 -1.77
C GLY A 292 -20.85 -1.22 -1.67
N SER A 293 -21.01 -0.26 -0.75
CA SER A 293 -22.27 0.46 -0.55
C SER A 293 -22.70 1.36 -1.72
N HIS A 294 -21.76 1.69 -2.62
CA HIS A 294 -22.01 2.45 -3.84
C HIS A 294 -22.26 1.53 -5.07
N ASN A 295 -22.29 0.21 -4.88
CA ASN A 295 -22.66 -0.72 -5.95
C ASN A 295 -24.17 -0.78 -6.16
N LYS A 296 -24.56 -1.16 -7.37
CA LYS A 296 -25.95 -1.54 -7.67
C LYS A 296 -26.33 -2.79 -6.88
N TYR A 297 -27.56 -2.86 -6.40
CA TYR A 297 -28.05 -3.97 -5.57
C TYR A 297 -27.89 -5.35 -6.25
N ASN A 298 -28.13 -5.43 -7.56
CA ASN A 298 -28.05 -6.65 -8.36
C ASN A 298 -26.63 -6.97 -8.87
N ASN A 299 -25.61 -6.22 -8.45
CA ASN A 299 -24.23 -6.49 -8.82
C ASN A 299 -23.75 -7.83 -8.24
N ASN A 300 -23.01 -8.62 -9.02
CA ASN A 300 -22.47 -9.90 -8.57
C ASN A 300 -21.17 -9.71 -7.77
N CYS A 301 -21.30 -9.28 -6.51
CA CYS A 301 -20.17 -9.07 -5.60
C CYS A 301 -19.37 -10.35 -5.30
N TYR A 302 -19.97 -11.54 -5.40
CA TYR A 302 -19.26 -12.80 -5.19
C TYR A 302 -18.14 -12.99 -6.23
N LYS A 303 -18.48 -12.85 -7.52
CA LYS A 303 -17.48 -12.95 -8.60
C LYS A 303 -16.40 -11.88 -8.48
N ASP A 304 -16.80 -10.66 -8.11
CA ASP A 304 -15.86 -9.55 -7.92
C ASP A 304 -14.83 -9.87 -6.84
N CYS A 305 -15.27 -10.33 -5.67
CA CYS A 305 -14.39 -10.64 -4.54
C CYS A 305 -13.43 -11.79 -4.87
N VAL A 306 -13.88 -12.82 -5.59
CA VAL A 306 -12.99 -13.91 -6.03
C VAL A 306 -11.95 -13.40 -7.01
N TYR A 307 -12.34 -12.66 -8.06
CA TYR A 307 -11.39 -12.18 -9.07
C TYR A 307 -10.41 -11.15 -8.49
N LEU A 308 -10.88 -10.21 -7.68
CA LEU A 308 -10.04 -9.21 -7.04
C LEU A 308 -9.12 -9.85 -6.00
N GLY A 309 -9.61 -10.86 -5.29
CA GLY A 309 -8.79 -11.60 -4.34
C GLY A 309 -7.64 -12.36 -4.99
N LEU A 310 -7.92 -13.05 -6.10
CA LEU A 310 -6.91 -13.72 -6.92
C LEU A 310 -5.94 -12.72 -7.55
N LEU A 311 -6.45 -11.59 -8.06
CA LEU A 311 -5.63 -10.52 -8.62
C LEU A 311 -4.63 -10.00 -7.59
N ASN A 312 -5.07 -9.70 -6.36
CA ASN A 312 -4.19 -9.24 -5.29
C ASN A 312 -3.05 -10.22 -5.01
N SER A 313 -3.37 -11.51 -4.86
CA SER A 313 -2.37 -12.55 -4.59
C SER A 313 -1.42 -12.78 -5.77
N LEU A 314 -1.92 -12.74 -7.01
CA LEU A 314 -1.10 -12.83 -8.20
C LEU A 314 -0.14 -11.64 -8.31
N THR A 315 -0.62 -10.42 -8.03
CA THR A 315 0.22 -9.21 -8.02
C THR A 315 1.34 -9.32 -7.00
N SER A 316 1.04 -9.81 -5.79
CA SER A 316 2.05 -10.09 -4.76
C SER A 316 3.10 -11.10 -5.21
N PHE A 317 2.67 -12.20 -5.83
CA PHE A 317 3.57 -13.23 -6.32
C PHE A 317 4.49 -12.70 -7.43
N VAL A 318 3.93 -11.98 -8.40
CA VAL A 318 4.70 -11.36 -9.50
C VAL A 318 5.67 -10.29 -8.98
N ALA A 319 5.26 -9.50 -7.99
CA ALA A 319 6.14 -8.52 -7.37
C ALA A 319 7.34 -9.16 -6.66
N GLY A 320 7.19 -10.39 -6.15
CA GLY A 320 8.31 -11.17 -5.63
C GLY A 320 9.40 -11.40 -6.65
N PHE A 321 9.06 -11.79 -7.89
CA PHE A 321 10.05 -11.93 -8.95
C PHE A 321 10.72 -10.60 -9.30
N ALA A 322 9.95 -9.51 -9.37
CA ALA A 322 10.50 -8.19 -9.69
C ALA A 322 11.52 -7.73 -8.63
N ILE A 323 11.19 -7.85 -7.33
CA ILE A 323 12.10 -7.44 -6.25
C ILE A 323 13.30 -8.37 -6.14
N PHE A 324 13.09 -9.69 -6.09
CA PHE A 324 14.19 -10.62 -5.87
C PHE A 324 15.15 -10.70 -7.04
N SER A 325 14.70 -10.49 -8.28
CA SER A 325 15.62 -10.40 -9.42
C SER A 325 16.58 -9.22 -9.31
N VAL A 326 16.12 -8.06 -8.82
CA VAL A 326 16.99 -6.90 -8.58
C VAL A 326 17.87 -7.08 -7.34
N LEU A 327 17.35 -7.67 -6.25
CA LEU A 327 18.17 -8.05 -5.09
C LEU A 327 19.31 -9.00 -5.47
N GLY A 328 19.04 -9.98 -6.35
CA GLY A 328 20.03 -10.90 -6.87
C GLY A 328 21.15 -10.21 -7.67
N PHE A 329 20.79 -9.25 -8.51
CA PHE A 329 21.75 -8.38 -9.20
C PHE A 329 22.60 -7.59 -8.20
N MET A 330 21.98 -6.94 -7.22
CA MET A 330 22.70 -6.14 -6.22
C MET A 330 23.67 -6.99 -5.40
N ALA A 331 23.25 -8.18 -4.96
CA ALA A 331 24.12 -9.12 -4.26
C ALA A 331 25.33 -9.53 -5.10
N LYS A 332 25.11 -9.78 -6.41
CA LYS A 332 26.17 -10.14 -7.35
C LYS A 332 27.16 -9.00 -7.57
N GLU A 333 26.70 -7.78 -7.80
CA GLU A 333 27.56 -6.61 -7.98
C GLU A 333 28.38 -6.28 -6.72
N GLN A 334 27.80 -6.52 -5.55
CA GLN A 334 28.45 -6.29 -4.25
C GLN A 334 29.37 -7.43 -3.81
N GLY A 335 29.28 -8.61 -4.45
CA GLY A 335 30.00 -9.80 -4.01
C GLY A 335 29.57 -10.31 -2.63
N VAL A 336 28.34 -10.01 -2.19
CA VAL A 336 27.80 -10.43 -0.89
C VAL A 336 26.67 -11.44 -1.05
N PRO A 337 26.40 -12.29 -0.03
CA PRO A 337 25.23 -13.16 -0.03
C PRO A 337 23.92 -12.35 -0.13
N ILE A 338 22.95 -12.87 -0.87
CA ILE A 338 21.61 -12.24 -1.03
C ILE A 338 20.93 -12.02 0.32
N SER A 339 21.15 -12.91 1.30
CA SER A 339 20.61 -12.76 2.64
C SER A 339 21.03 -11.44 3.29
N MET A 340 22.25 -10.95 3.09
CA MET A 340 22.67 -9.66 3.67
C MET A 340 21.94 -8.46 3.04
N VAL A 341 21.61 -8.55 1.75
CA VAL A 341 20.84 -7.52 1.03
C VAL A 341 19.33 -7.63 1.32
N ALA A 342 18.85 -8.82 1.72
CA ALA A 342 17.44 -9.09 2.02
C ALA A 342 17.07 -8.98 3.52
N GLU A 343 18.01 -9.26 4.43
CA GLU A 343 17.88 -9.16 5.90
C GLU A 343 18.09 -7.74 6.40
N SER A 344 18.79 -6.90 5.63
CA SER A 344 18.74 -5.45 5.83
C SER A 344 17.40 -4.89 5.32
N GLY A 345 16.33 -5.54 5.77
CA GLY A 345 14.91 -5.27 5.55
C GLY A 345 14.41 -4.07 6.31
N ASP A 346 15.29 -3.10 6.55
CA ASP A 346 14.84 -1.74 6.74
C ASP A 346 14.32 -1.27 5.38
N GLU A 347 13.10 -0.72 5.39
CA GLU A 347 12.44 -0.14 4.21
C GLU A 347 13.39 0.79 3.42
N GLU A 348 14.44 1.28 4.09
CA GLU A 348 15.58 2.12 3.73
C GLU A 348 16.50 1.64 2.59
N LYS A 349 16.71 0.33 2.36
CA LYS A 349 17.61 -0.15 1.28
C LYS A 349 16.91 -0.57 0.00
N LEU A 350 15.59 -0.82 0.06
CA LEU A 350 14.74 -0.93 -1.13
C LEU A 350 14.64 0.41 -1.89
N PHE A 351 15.06 1.50 -1.24
CA PHE A 351 15.22 2.80 -1.88
C PHE A 351 16.36 2.82 -2.92
N ASP A 352 17.25 1.83 -3.03
CA ASP A 352 18.19 1.77 -4.18
C ASP A 352 17.47 1.54 -5.53
N CYS A 353 16.29 0.93 -5.52
CA CYS A 353 15.40 0.77 -6.69
C CYS A 353 14.38 1.91 -6.85
N MET A 354 14.62 3.01 -6.16
CA MET A 354 13.69 4.11 -5.87
C MET A 354 12.90 4.63 -7.05
N TYR A 355 13.51 4.85 -8.21
CA TYR A 355 12.85 5.65 -9.24
C TYR A 355 11.52 5.01 -9.68
N PHE A 356 11.48 3.69 -9.87
CA PHE A 356 10.28 2.98 -10.27
C PHE A 356 9.36 2.65 -9.09
N ILE A 357 9.94 2.37 -7.92
CA ILE A 357 9.18 2.09 -6.70
C ILE A 357 8.51 3.36 -6.18
N ILE A 358 9.10 4.55 -6.33
CA ILE A 358 8.50 5.84 -5.96
C ILE A 358 7.32 6.19 -6.84
N ILE A 359 7.41 6.04 -8.17
CA ILE A 359 6.25 6.34 -9.04
C ILE A 359 5.15 5.30 -8.81
N PHE A 360 5.51 4.04 -8.54
CA PHE A 360 4.59 3.01 -8.07
C PHE A 360 3.96 3.38 -6.71
N LEU A 361 4.76 3.84 -5.76
CA LEU A 361 4.38 4.23 -4.40
C LEU A 361 3.49 5.46 -4.37
N ILE A 362 3.81 6.49 -5.15
CA ILE A 362 3.02 7.71 -5.27
C ILE A 362 1.60 7.31 -5.65
N ASN A 363 1.42 6.46 -6.67
CA ASN A 363 0.09 6.07 -7.12
C ASN A 363 -0.65 5.17 -6.12
N VAL A 364 0.05 4.22 -5.50
CA VAL A 364 -0.55 3.27 -4.54
C VAL A 364 -0.92 3.93 -3.20
N LEU A 365 -0.05 4.79 -2.66
CA LEU A 365 -0.32 5.54 -1.43
C LEU A 365 -1.38 6.59 -1.63
N PHE A 366 -1.33 7.27 -2.78
CA PHE A 366 -2.35 8.22 -3.18
C PHE A 366 -3.73 7.58 -3.30
N GLU A 367 -3.82 6.35 -3.81
CA GLU A 367 -5.08 5.64 -3.86
C GLU A 367 -5.60 5.25 -2.47
N LYS A 368 -4.77 4.62 -1.62
CA LYS A 368 -5.17 4.27 -0.24
C LYS A 368 -5.61 5.49 0.57
N LEU A 369 -4.95 6.61 0.37
CA LEU A 369 -5.24 7.83 1.09
C LEU A 369 -6.42 8.62 0.51
N SER A 370 -6.62 8.60 -0.80
CA SER A 370 -7.86 9.10 -1.40
C SER A 370 -9.06 8.25 -0.95
N LEU A 371 -8.93 6.92 -0.90
CA LEU A 371 -9.96 6.04 -0.35
C LEU A 371 -10.23 6.34 1.14
N PHE A 372 -9.20 6.64 1.92
CA PHE A 372 -9.31 7.12 3.30
C PHE A 372 -10.10 8.44 3.41
N CYS A 373 -9.72 9.48 2.67
CA CYS A 373 -10.41 10.77 2.67
C CYS A 373 -11.84 10.64 2.16
N PHE A 374 -12.07 9.75 1.20
CA PHE A 374 -13.39 9.41 0.69
C PHE A 374 -14.26 8.78 1.79
N ILE A 375 -13.71 7.89 2.61
CA ILE A 375 -14.46 7.26 3.71
C ILE A 375 -14.82 8.27 4.78
N ILE A 376 -13.87 9.12 5.20
CA ILE A 376 -14.14 10.16 6.20
C ILE A 376 -15.27 11.08 5.75
N ARG A 377 -15.30 11.43 4.47
CA ARG A 377 -16.35 12.26 3.89
C ARG A 377 -17.72 11.56 3.83
N ASN A 378 -17.74 10.25 3.58
CA ASN A 378 -18.96 9.47 3.34
C ASN A 378 -19.39 8.63 4.56
N MET A 379 -18.85 8.97 5.73
CA MET A 379 -19.49 8.72 7.03
C MET A 379 -20.84 9.44 7.08
#